data_AF-A0A661SEJ4-F1
#
_entry.id   AF-A0A661SEJ4-F1
#
_cell.length_a   1.000
_cell.length_b   1.000
_cell.length_c   1.000
_cell.angle_alpha   90.00
_cell.angle_beta   90.00
_cell.angle_gamma   90.00
#
_symmetry.space_group_name_H-M   'P 1'
#
loop_
_entity.id
_entity.type
_entity.pdbx_description
1 polymer ?
#
loop_
_entity_poly.entity_id
_entity_poly.type
_entity_poly.pdbx_seq_one_letter_code
_entity_poly.pdbx_strand_id
1 'polypeptide(L)'
;MNTQSIQNRIKTDPYNPRHYLELAEVYLDEGNEGKARDIVVRRRNMPSDDPVIHRNWAVLCEEFGMARQAIESYQRALKLAPRDTDALYRLALLFADIGHYEKSIRYLKKTIKYDPDHQEAKRLLADDYRAIGLEGSAEVLEPKAKKLTPGTPPRYFTPPITEEHTGIFLNLFAGREIGYAVQEVDPTTGQISYSYCEAPLTHDLIASHLLGEITLAGYPLRSDNTEQYAALSVNIQPGVLEDNLKNKGYLAYLKEKTKDHVLALSRCAQQLNLPAYPEDTGWYEHRLWFFFRNPTHFLKIKRFITAFLEKVPLPDGNLTVEPVLATKPVGIGWVERPTMLPLGVHKATLYRSLFLDGDGRPEGEQLKYLKKIRKITPKAIQERCRTRSVNVIGLDAKMEDMPYPVSTLAGKCAIVKELIHKAFAGRVLRREEKVILFYTVGIADRDGDSLHCILENCPDYHYAKVERQFQRLQPNPISCLKIRELIPELTASVGCNCAFDLRGGKYPSPLLHVNPHLVPAAEEFLPAANLPVREVARRYVNLRRQSEEIKRAMMRLESVLDRQFSKKKINHIKLRDIKVRRITEKDHTRWELERC
;
A
#
# COMPACT_ATOMS: atom_id res chain seq x y z
N MET A 1 -22.72 -12.38 46.26
CA MET A 1 -23.93 -11.55 46.06
C MET A 1 -25.08 -12.47 45.65
N ASN A 2 -26.33 -12.23 46.09
CA ASN A 2 -27.45 -13.11 45.75
C ASN A 2 -27.97 -12.81 44.33
N THR A 3 -28.04 -13.82 43.44
CA THR A 3 -28.59 -13.73 42.08
C THR A 3 -29.98 -13.08 42.04
N GLN A 4 -30.80 -13.29 43.06
CA GLN A 4 -32.13 -12.67 43.20
C GLN A 4 -32.08 -11.14 43.29
N SER A 5 -31.06 -10.59 43.96
CA SER A 5 -30.85 -9.14 44.06
C SER A 5 -30.46 -8.54 42.71
N ILE A 6 -29.64 -9.24 41.93
CA ILE A 6 -29.22 -8.80 40.59
C ILE A 6 -30.40 -8.83 39.61
N GLN A 7 -31.21 -9.89 39.65
CA GLN A 7 -32.42 -10.00 38.83
C GLN A 7 -33.43 -8.89 39.12
N ASN A 8 -33.57 -8.47 40.38
CA ASN A 8 -34.43 -7.32 40.73
C ASN A 8 -33.89 -6.01 40.14
N ARG A 9 -32.57 -5.80 40.14
CA ARG A 9 -31.93 -4.63 39.49
C ARG A 9 -32.14 -4.63 37.97
N ILE A 10 -32.07 -5.80 37.33
CA ILE A 10 -32.37 -5.96 35.90
C ILE A 10 -33.84 -5.61 35.59
N LYS A 11 -34.78 -5.94 36.49
CA LYS A 11 -36.19 -5.55 36.31
C LYS A 11 -36.39 -4.04 36.38
N THR A 12 -35.65 -3.34 37.24
CA THR A 12 -35.75 -1.89 37.40
C THR A 12 -34.97 -1.10 36.33
N ASP A 13 -33.87 -1.67 35.81
CA ASP A 13 -33.02 -1.06 34.78
C ASP A 13 -32.58 -2.13 33.75
N PRO A 14 -33.45 -2.50 32.80
CA PRO A 14 -33.19 -3.61 31.88
C PRO A 14 -32.17 -3.29 30.79
N TYR A 15 -31.77 -2.02 30.64
CA TYR A 15 -30.86 -1.56 29.60
C TYR A 15 -29.42 -1.41 30.08
N ASN A 16 -29.15 -1.63 31.38
CA ASN A 16 -27.82 -1.50 31.94
C ASN A 16 -27.00 -2.79 31.78
N PRO A 17 -25.96 -2.79 30.91
CA PRO A 17 -25.17 -3.98 30.63
C PRO A 17 -24.40 -4.50 31.85
N ARG A 18 -24.14 -3.65 32.85
CA ARG A 18 -23.38 -4.01 34.06
C ARG A 18 -24.10 -5.07 34.88
N HIS A 19 -25.42 -4.97 35.02
CA HIS A 19 -26.21 -5.93 35.79
C HIS A 19 -26.19 -7.33 35.16
N TYR A 20 -26.13 -7.42 33.83
CA TYR A 20 -26.04 -8.69 33.13
C TYR A 20 -24.66 -9.31 33.22
N LEU A 21 -23.59 -8.50 33.17
CA LEU A 21 -22.22 -8.96 33.44
C LEU A 21 -22.11 -9.54 34.84
N GLU A 22 -22.53 -8.78 35.86
CA GLU A 22 -22.52 -9.24 37.26
C GLU A 22 -23.32 -10.54 37.44
N LEU A 23 -24.47 -10.67 36.76
CA LEU A 23 -25.26 -11.90 36.83
C LEU A 23 -24.56 -13.09 36.15
N ALA A 24 -23.91 -12.86 35.01
CA ALA A 24 -23.18 -13.91 34.30
C ALA A 24 -21.96 -14.39 35.10
N GLU A 25 -21.20 -13.47 35.70
CA GLU A 25 -20.07 -13.77 36.58
C GLU A 25 -20.51 -14.60 37.80
N VAL A 26 -21.61 -14.21 38.49
CA VAL A 26 -22.13 -14.99 39.62
C VAL A 26 -22.60 -16.38 39.19
N TYR A 27 -23.20 -16.53 38.01
CA TYR A 27 -23.56 -17.85 37.51
C TYR A 27 -22.33 -18.71 37.18
N LEU A 28 -21.21 -18.12 36.75
CA LEU A 28 -19.96 -18.84 36.56
C LEU A 28 -19.38 -19.29 37.91
N ASP A 29 -19.38 -18.43 38.92
CA ASP A 29 -18.92 -18.76 40.28
C ASP A 29 -19.74 -19.90 40.91
N GLU A 30 -21.04 -19.98 40.59
CA GLU A 30 -21.95 -21.05 41.01
C GLU A 30 -21.83 -22.34 40.16
N GLY A 31 -20.95 -22.36 39.15
CA GLY A 31 -20.78 -23.50 38.22
C GLY A 31 -21.92 -23.66 37.21
N ASN A 32 -22.77 -22.65 37.05
CA ASN A 32 -23.93 -22.67 36.15
C ASN A 32 -23.61 -22.03 34.78
N GLU A 33 -22.69 -22.65 34.04
CA GLU A 33 -22.21 -22.16 32.75
C GLU A 33 -23.32 -21.96 31.72
N GLY A 34 -24.34 -22.83 31.72
CA GLY A 34 -25.46 -22.76 30.77
C GLY A 34 -26.26 -21.46 30.89
N LYS A 35 -26.53 -21.00 32.12
CA LYS A 35 -27.24 -19.74 32.36
C LYS A 35 -26.37 -18.52 32.04
N ALA A 36 -25.09 -18.56 32.40
CA ALA A 36 -24.15 -17.50 32.06
C ALA A 36 -24.01 -17.33 30.54
N ARG A 37 -23.90 -18.44 29.80
CA ARG A 37 -23.84 -18.45 28.34
C ARG A 37 -25.12 -17.89 27.71
N ASP A 38 -26.30 -18.25 28.21
CA ASP A 38 -27.59 -17.74 27.71
C ASP A 38 -27.69 -16.21 27.82
N ILE A 39 -27.17 -15.63 28.90
CA ILE A 39 -27.09 -14.17 29.08
C ILE A 39 -26.25 -13.54 27.96
N VAL A 40 -25.05 -14.06 27.70
CA VAL A 40 -24.15 -13.53 26.66
C VAL A 40 -24.76 -13.61 25.27
N VAL A 41 -25.39 -14.74 24.93
CA VAL A 41 -26.02 -14.94 23.62
C VAL A 41 -27.19 -13.99 23.41
N ARG A 42 -28.09 -13.87 24.41
CA ARG A 42 -29.29 -13.02 24.29
C ARG A 42 -28.98 -11.54 24.33
N ARG A 43 -27.86 -11.13 24.95
CA ARG A 43 -27.49 -9.73 25.16
C ARG A 43 -26.29 -9.28 24.33
N ARG A 44 -26.12 -9.87 23.15
CA ARG A 44 -25.00 -9.59 22.22
C ARG A 44 -24.78 -8.11 21.87
N ASN A 45 -25.85 -7.31 21.83
CA ASN A 45 -25.80 -5.90 21.42
C ASN A 45 -26.37 -4.98 22.51
N MET A 46 -25.64 -4.86 23.62
CA MET A 46 -25.92 -3.83 24.63
C MET A 46 -25.01 -2.62 24.42
N PRO A 47 -25.55 -1.44 24.04
CA PRO A 47 -24.75 -0.24 23.91
C PRO A 47 -24.23 0.19 25.29
N SER A 48 -22.95 0.56 25.33
CA SER A 48 -22.29 1.14 26.49
C SER A 48 -21.17 2.04 26.00
N ASP A 49 -20.96 3.17 26.68
CA ASP A 49 -19.81 4.04 26.45
C ASP A 49 -18.65 3.74 27.42
N ASP A 50 -18.78 2.69 28.25
CA ASP A 50 -17.74 2.25 29.17
C ASP A 50 -16.86 1.15 28.51
N PRO A 51 -15.55 1.41 28.27
CA PRO A 51 -14.64 0.43 27.71
C PRO A 51 -14.51 -0.84 28.57
N VAL A 52 -14.60 -0.73 29.89
CA VAL A 52 -14.45 -1.85 30.82
C VAL A 52 -15.58 -2.85 30.64
N ILE A 53 -16.80 -2.36 30.41
CA ILE A 53 -17.97 -3.21 30.16
C ILE A 53 -17.77 -4.03 28.88
N HIS A 54 -17.31 -3.41 27.79
CA HIS A 54 -17.02 -4.15 26.55
C HIS A 54 -15.88 -5.15 26.71
N ARG A 55 -14.84 -4.80 27.48
CA ARG A 55 -13.73 -5.72 27.77
C ARG A 55 -14.18 -6.93 28.58
N ASN A 56 -14.96 -6.75 29.63
CA ASN A 56 -15.46 -7.85 30.45
C ASN A 56 -16.44 -8.74 29.68
N TRP A 57 -17.30 -8.15 28.83
CA TRP A 57 -18.12 -8.92 27.88
C TRP A 57 -17.27 -9.75 26.93
N ALA A 58 -16.14 -9.21 26.47
CA ALA A 58 -15.23 -9.93 25.60
C ALA A 58 -14.59 -11.12 26.33
N VAL A 59 -14.11 -10.94 27.57
CA VAL A 59 -13.57 -12.03 28.41
C VAL A 59 -14.60 -13.14 28.60
N LEU A 60 -15.86 -12.82 28.93
CA LEU A 60 -16.92 -13.83 29.01
C LEU A 60 -17.14 -14.56 27.68
N CYS A 61 -17.06 -13.85 26.55
CA CYS A 61 -17.14 -14.48 25.24
C CYS A 61 -15.94 -15.40 24.96
N GLU A 62 -14.73 -15.07 25.43
CA GLU A 62 -13.55 -15.95 25.36
C GLU A 62 -13.80 -17.25 26.11
N GLU A 63 -14.27 -17.15 27.36
CA GLU A 63 -14.57 -18.29 28.25
C GLU A 63 -15.51 -19.31 27.58
N PHE A 64 -16.48 -18.83 26.78
CA PHE A 64 -17.45 -19.69 26.07
C PHE A 64 -17.03 -20.05 24.63
N GLY A 65 -15.79 -19.77 24.22
CA GLY A 65 -15.29 -20.07 22.87
C GLY A 65 -15.94 -19.23 21.76
N MET A 66 -16.56 -18.10 22.09
CA MET A 66 -17.24 -17.19 21.16
C MET A 66 -16.26 -16.16 20.58
N ALA A 67 -15.23 -16.64 19.88
CA ALA A 67 -14.11 -15.81 19.41
C ALA A 67 -14.54 -14.57 18.60
N ARG A 68 -15.55 -14.70 17.72
CA ARG A 68 -16.05 -13.57 16.90
C ARG A 68 -16.65 -12.46 17.76
N GLN A 69 -17.47 -12.83 18.74
CA GLN A 69 -18.10 -11.88 19.65
C GLN A 69 -17.06 -11.24 20.59
N ALA A 70 -16.08 -12.02 21.05
CA ALA A 70 -14.97 -11.50 21.83
C ALA A 70 -14.19 -10.44 21.04
N ILE A 71 -13.83 -10.72 19.80
CA ILE A 71 -13.15 -9.76 18.90
C ILE A 71 -13.99 -8.49 18.71
N GLU A 72 -15.29 -8.61 18.41
CA GLU A 72 -16.20 -7.47 18.25
C GLU A 72 -16.23 -6.59 19.52
N SER A 73 -16.28 -7.21 20.70
CA SER A 73 -16.32 -6.53 22.00
C SER A 73 -14.98 -5.88 22.36
N TYR A 74 -13.84 -6.54 22.19
CA TYR A 74 -12.52 -5.92 22.37
C TYR A 74 -12.31 -4.73 21.42
N GLN A 75 -12.75 -4.83 20.16
CA GLN A 75 -12.65 -3.71 19.22
C GLN A 75 -13.48 -2.50 19.67
N ARG A 76 -14.66 -2.73 20.27
CA ARG A 76 -15.46 -1.65 20.88
C ARG A 76 -14.76 -1.05 22.09
N ALA A 77 -14.22 -1.89 22.98
CA ALA A 77 -13.42 -1.44 24.13
C ALA A 77 -12.25 -0.56 23.67
N LEU A 78 -11.48 -1.00 22.68
CA LEU A 78 -10.33 -0.27 22.13
C LEU A 78 -10.71 0.98 21.32
N LYS A 79 -11.94 1.08 20.82
CA LYS A 79 -12.45 2.32 20.21
C LYS A 79 -12.67 3.41 21.27
N LEU A 80 -13.12 3.01 22.46
CA LEU A 80 -13.36 3.89 23.60
C LEU A 80 -12.07 4.18 24.38
N ALA A 81 -11.22 3.17 24.57
CA ALA A 81 -9.93 3.23 25.25
C ALA A 81 -8.80 2.62 24.40
N PRO A 82 -8.19 3.40 23.47
CA PRO A 82 -7.19 2.87 22.53
C PRO A 82 -5.87 2.38 23.14
N ARG A 83 -5.65 2.62 24.44
CA ARG A 83 -4.43 2.29 25.18
C ARG A 83 -4.65 1.22 26.25
N ASP A 84 -5.82 0.58 26.28
CA ASP A 84 -6.08 -0.54 27.19
C ASP A 84 -5.20 -1.74 26.79
N THR A 85 -4.12 -1.96 27.53
CA THR A 85 -3.09 -2.96 27.21
C THR A 85 -3.60 -4.40 27.35
N ASP A 86 -4.48 -4.67 28.32
CA ASP A 86 -5.12 -5.98 28.49
C ASP A 86 -6.04 -6.28 27.30
N ALA A 87 -6.88 -5.31 26.89
CA ALA A 87 -7.72 -5.48 25.71
C ALA A 87 -6.91 -5.62 24.41
N LEU A 88 -5.77 -4.93 24.28
CA LEU A 88 -4.86 -5.08 23.13
C LEU A 88 -4.22 -6.47 23.10
N TYR A 89 -3.71 -6.95 24.24
CA TYR A 89 -3.06 -8.25 24.38
C TYR A 89 -4.04 -9.41 24.14
N ARG A 90 -5.21 -9.40 24.78
CA ARG A 90 -6.23 -10.46 24.59
C ARG A 90 -6.76 -10.52 23.17
N LEU A 91 -6.99 -9.37 22.55
CA LEU A 91 -7.36 -9.31 21.14
C LEU A 91 -6.26 -9.88 20.23
N ALA A 92 -4.98 -9.62 20.54
CA ALA A 92 -3.88 -10.24 19.83
C ALA A 92 -3.88 -11.76 19.99
N LEU A 93 -4.00 -12.26 21.22
CA LEU A 93 -4.07 -13.69 21.53
C LEU A 93 -5.16 -14.39 20.71
N LEU A 94 -6.38 -13.82 20.70
CA LEU A 94 -7.48 -14.35 19.87
C LEU A 94 -7.14 -14.38 18.38
N PHE A 95 -6.46 -13.35 17.86
CA PHE A 95 -6.02 -13.34 16.47
C PHE A 95 -4.93 -14.40 16.19
N ALA A 96 -4.00 -14.62 17.12
CA ALA A 96 -2.98 -15.66 17.00
C ALA A 96 -3.61 -17.06 17.01
N ASP A 97 -4.56 -17.33 17.92
CA ASP A 97 -5.28 -18.60 18.03
C ASP A 97 -6.00 -18.97 16.74
N ILE A 98 -6.72 -18.01 16.14
CA ILE A 98 -7.39 -18.22 14.84
C ILE A 98 -6.43 -18.16 13.64
N GLY A 99 -5.16 -17.79 13.84
CA GLY A 99 -4.10 -17.83 12.82
C GLY A 99 -3.88 -16.56 12.03
N HIS A 100 -4.49 -15.46 12.45
CA HIS A 100 -4.28 -14.13 11.90
C HIS A 100 -3.07 -13.44 12.56
N TYR A 101 -1.88 -14.03 12.39
CA TYR A 101 -0.64 -13.58 13.04
C TYR A 101 -0.30 -12.11 12.75
N GLU A 102 -0.51 -11.60 11.54
CA GLU A 102 -0.23 -10.18 11.26
C GLU A 102 -1.11 -9.20 12.04
N LYS A 103 -2.38 -9.56 12.26
CA LYS A 103 -3.28 -8.76 13.11
C LYS A 103 -2.81 -8.83 14.54
N SER A 104 -2.48 -10.04 15.03
CA SER A 104 -1.91 -10.24 16.36
C SER A 104 -0.65 -9.39 16.58
N ILE A 105 0.37 -9.53 15.73
CA ILE A 105 1.60 -8.72 15.72
C ILE A 105 1.30 -7.22 15.80
N ARG A 106 0.32 -6.73 15.04
CA ARG A 106 -0.07 -5.30 15.06
C ARG A 106 -0.60 -4.85 16.41
N TYR A 107 -1.39 -5.68 17.09
CA TYR A 107 -1.92 -5.38 18.42
C TYR A 107 -0.85 -5.57 19.49
N LEU A 108 -0.02 -6.61 19.43
CA LEU A 108 1.12 -6.84 20.35
C LEU A 108 2.13 -5.71 20.33
N LYS A 109 2.47 -5.19 19.14
CA LYS A 109 3.32 -3.99 19.03
C LYS A 109 2.74 -2.79 19.75
N LYS A 110 1.41 -2.63 19.79
CA LYS A 110 0.76 -1.57 20.56
C LYS A 110 0.79 -1.90 22.06
N THR A 111 0.55 -3.15 22.44
CA THR A 111 0.67 -3.60 23.84
C THR A 111 2.05 -3.25 24.38
N ILE A 112 3.12 -3.69 23.71
CA ILE A 112 4.52 -3.43 24.12
C ILE A 112 4.85 -1.94 24.07
N LYS A 113 4.27 -1.18 23.13
CA LYS A 113 4.45 0.27 23.09
C LYS A 113 3.87 0.98 24.32
N TYR A 114 2.75 0.52 24.85
CA TYR A 114 2.07 1.13 26.00
C TYR A 114 2.48 0.51 27.33
N ASP A 115 2.93 -0.74 27.31
CA ASP A 115 3.48 -1.49 28.43
C ASP A 115 4.73 -2.27 27.97
N PRO A 116 5.91 -1.62 28.00
CA PRO A 116 7.16 -2.24 27.56
C PRO A 116 7.61 -3.45 28.39
N ASP A 117 7.06 -3.64 29.59
CA ASP A 117 7.45 -4.71 30.51
C ASP A 117 6.54 -5.94 30.43
N HIS A 118 5.51 -5.91 29.58
CA HIS A 118 4.59 -7.04 29.36
C HIS A 118 5.29 -8.23 28.67
N GLN A 119 5.78 -9.17 29.49
CA GLN A 119 6.59 -10.31 29.03
C GLN A 119 5.78 -11.29 28.17
N GLU A 120 4.53 -11.55 28.52
CA GLU A 120 3.64 -12.43 27.78
C GLU A 120 3.37 -11.90 26.37
N ALA A 121 3.22 -10.58 26.21
CA ALA A 121 3.06 -9.94 24.91
C ALA A 121 4.32 -10.07 24.05
N LYS A 122 5.52 -9.95 24.63
CA LYS A 122 6.79 -10.17 23.92
C LYS A 122 6.96 -11.63 23.49
N ARG A 123 6.61 -12.57 24.37
CA ARG A 123 6.64 -14.00 24.09
C ARG A 123 5.69 -14.39 22.96
N LEU A 124 4.44 -13.96 23.04
CA LEU A 124 3.46 -14.19 21.98
C LEU A 124 3.90 -13.53 20.67
N LEU A 125 4.52 -12.35 20.72
CA LEU A 125 5.05 -11.69 19.51
C LEU A 125 6.19 -12.49 18.88
N ALA A 126 7.07 -13.07 19.70
CA ALA A 126 8.12 -13.95 19.21
C ALA A 126 7.53 -15.24 18.59
N ASP A 127 6.52 -15.84 19.21
CA ASP A 127 5.82 -17.01 18.68
C ASP A 127 5.12 -16.72 17.34
N ASP A 128 4.45 -15.57 17.24
CA ASP A 128 3.83 -15.11 15.98
C ASP A 128 4.88 -14.91 14.89
N TYR A 129 6.04 -14.33 15.22
CA TYR A 129 7.14 -14.18 14.27
C TYR A 129 7.68 -15.53 13.80
N ARG A 130 7.87 -16.50 14.70
CA ARG A 130 8.26 -17.88 14.34
C ARG A 130 7.22 -18.53 13.43
N ALA A 131 5.93 -18.34 13.74
CA ALA A 131 4.83 -18.89 12.95
C ALA A 131 4.84 -18.39 11.50
N ILE A 132 5.21 -17.13 11.27
CA ILE A 132 5.33 -16.56 9.92
C ILE A 132 6.71 -16.72 9.29
N GLY A 133 7.67 -17.36 9.97
CA GLY A 133 9.01 -17.65 9.49
C GLY A 133 10.07 -16.59 9.79
N LEU A 134 9.72 -15.50 10.49
CA LEU A 134 10.62 -14.42 10.89
C LEU A 134 11.44 -14.82 12.15
N GLU A 135 12.24 -15.88 12.04
CA GLU A 135 13.00 -16.45 13.17
C GLU A 135 13.93 -15.43 13.83
N GLY A 136 14.62 -14.61 13.04
CA GLY A 136 15.54 -13.60 13.58
C GLY A 136 14.82 -12.46 14.30
N SER A 137 13.61 -12.09 13.86
CA SER A 137 12.74 -11.18 14.61
C SER A 137 12.32 -11.78 15.96
N ALA A 138 12.05 -13.09 15.99
CA ALA A 138 11.71 -13.79 17.22
C ALA A 138 12.90 -13.93 18.17
N GLU A 139 14.10 -14.25 17.66
CA GLU A 139 15.32 -14.43 18.46
C GLU A 139 15.77 -13.14 19.16
N VAL A 140 15.48 -11.99 18.57
CA VAL A 140 15.78 -10.70 19.18
C VAL A 140 14.88 -10.42 20.39
N LEU A 141 13.61 -10.84 20.34
CA LEU A 141 12.63 -10.67 21.42
C LEU A 141 12.79 -11.71 22.53
N GLU A 142 13.06 -12.94 22.14
CA GLU A 142 13.32 -14.06 23.03
C GLU A 142 14.63 -14.74 22.63
N PRO A 143 15.77 -14.23 23.14
CA PRO A 143 17.06 -14.86 22.89
C PRO A 143 17.03 -16.29 23.43
N LYS A 144 17.26 -17.28 22.58
CA LYS A 144 17.49 -18.66 23.03
C LYS A 144 18.65 -18.65 24.02
N ALA A 145 18.53 -19.36 25.14
CA ALA A 145 19.63 -19.52 26.10
C ALA A 145 20.87 -20.01 25.34
N LYS A 146 21.90 -19.16 25.25
CA LYS A 146 23.16 -19.46 24.56
C LYS A 146 23.73 -20.77 25.14
N LYS A 147 23.84 -21.82 24.33
CA LYS A 147 25.14 -22.52 24.33
C LYS A 147 26.14 -21.44 23.92
N LEU A 148 27.16 -21.18 24.75
CA LEU A 148 28.20 -20.20 24.47
C LEU A 148 28.93 -20.56 23.16
N THR A 149 28.37 -20.11 22.05
CA THR A 149 29.11 -19.71 20.87
C THR A 149 28.54 -18.32 20.51
N PRO A 150 29.36 -17.26 20.53
CA PRO A 150 28.93 -15.93 20.10
C PRO A 150 28.24 -16.00 18.74
N GLY A 151 27.10 -15.31 18.64
CA GLY A 151 26.18 -15.30 17.49
C GLY A 151 26.81 -14.71 16.23
N THR A 152 27.65 -15.50 15.59
CA THR A 152 28.00 -15.32 14.18
C THR A 152 27.03 -16.20 13.42
N PRO A 153 26.21 -15.68 12.49
CA PRO A 153 25.44 -16.55 11.61
C PRO A 153 26.39 -17.55 10.93
N PRO A 154 25.93 -18.77 10.60
CA PRO A 154 26.79 -19.77 10.00
C PRO A 154 27.53 -19.18 8.80
N ARG A 155 28.87 -19.16 8.90
CA ARG A 155 29.74 -18.64 7.85
C ARG A 155 29.60 -19.57 6.65
N TYR A 156 28.96 -19.07 5.60
CA TYR A 156 28.80 -19.81 4.36
C TYR A 156 30.08 -19.78 3.51
N PHE A 157 30.80 -18.66 3.56
CA PHE A 157 32.11 -18.52 2.92
C PHE A 157 33.23 -18.68 3.95
N THR A 158 34.24 -19.48 3.62
CA THR A 158 35.46 -19.59 4.40
C THR A 158 36.31 -18.32 4.23
N PRO A 159 36.91 -17.75 5.29
CA PRO A 159 37.93 -16.72 5.13
C PRO A 159 39.16 -17.28 4.39
N PRO A 160 39.81 -16.51 3.50
CA PRO A 160 39.63 -15.07 3.32
C PRO A 160 38.78 -14.70 2.09
N ILE A 161 37.78 -13.83 2.29
CA ILE A 161 37.17 -13.07 1.19
C ILE A 161 38.21 -12.06 0.71
N THR A 162 38.58 -12.11 -0.56
CA THR A 162 39.63 -11.25 -1.13
C THR A 162 39.09 -9.89 -1.57
N GLU A 163 39.98 -8.91 -1.76
CA GLU A 163 39.64 -7.64 -2.39
C GLU A 163 39.10 -7.80 -3.81
N GLU A 164 39.55 -8.83 -4.54
CA GLU A 164 39.00 -9.15 -5.87
C GLU A 164 37.50 -9.49 -5.78
N HIS A 165 37.10 -10.36 -4.84
CA HIS A 165 35.70 -10.74 -4.65
C HIS A 165 34.82 -9.53 -4.31
N THR A 166 35.25 -8.72 -3.34
CA THR A 166 34.54 -7.52 -2.90
C THR A 166 34.53 -6.44 -3.98
N GLY A 167 35.60 -6.31 -4.77
CA GLY A 167 35.68 -5.39 -5.92
C GLY A 167 34.69 -5.75 -7.04
N ILE A 168 34.54 -7.04 -7.36
CA ILE A 168 33.51 -7.51 -8.32
C ILE A 168 32.12 -7.18 -7.80
N PHE A 169 31.86 -7.42 -6.52
CA PHE A 169 30.57 -7.13 -5.90
C PHE A 169 30.25 -5.63 -5.96
N LEU A 170 31.18 -4.76 -5.57
CA LEU A 170 31.03 -3.30 -5.66
C LEU A 170 30.78 -2.84 -7.11
N ASN A 171 31.41 -3.47 -8.10
CA ASN A 171 31.23 -3.15 -9.52
C ASN A 171 29.86 -3.58 -10.06
N LEU A 172 29.30 -4.68 -9.55
CA LEU A 172 27.98 -5.17 -9.95
C LEU A 172 26.85 -4.37 -9.29
N PHE A 173 27.00 -4.05 -8.01
CA PHE A 173 25.99 -3.39 -7.19
C PHE A 173 26.29 -1.91 -6.91
N ALA A 174 27.07 -1.28 -7.79
CA ALA A 174 27.36 0.16 -7.72
C ALA A 174 26.08 0.97 -7.98
N GLY A 175 25.62 1.64 -6.92
CA GLY A 175 24.52 2.60 -6.96
C GLY A 175 25.02 3.99 -6.57
N ARG A 176 24.28 4.65 -5.68
CA ARG A 176 24.59 5.94 -5.04
C ARG A 176 26.02 5.97 -4.50
N GLU A 177 26.72 7.07 -4.75
CA GLU A 177 28.14 7.23 -4.40
C GLU A 177 28.37 7.33 -2.89
N ILE A 178 27.47 8.02 -2.19
CA ILE A 178 27.47 8.19 -0.73
C ILE A 178 26.05 7.90 -0.24
N GLY A 179 25.92 6.90 0.61
CA GLY A 179 24.63 6.44 1.11
C GLY A 179 24.42 4.95 0.87
N TYR A 180 24.38 4.19 1.95
CA TYR A 180 23.87 2.81 1.98
C TYR A 180 22.90 2.66 3.15
N ALA A 181 22.26 1.50 3.27
CA ALA A 181 21.46 1.18 4.44
C ALA A 181 21.87 -0.16 5.05
N VAL A 182 21.75 -0.26 6.37
CA VAL A 182 21.93 -1.51 7.12
C VAL A 182 20.57 -1.98 7.60
N GLN A 183 20.26 -3.26 7.41
CA GLN A 183 19.06 -3.87 7.96
C GLN A 183 19.21 -4.06 9.47
N GLU A 184 18.25 -3.58 10.21
CA GLU A 184 18.17 -3.69 11.66
C GLU A 184 16.87 -4.39 12.06
N VAL A 185 16.89 -5.02 13.24
CA VAL A 185 15.73 -5.63 13.87
C VAL A 185 15.58 -4.97 15.23
N ASP A 186 14.45 -4.27 15.42
CA ASP A 186 14.17 -3.55 16.65
C ASP A 186 14.14 -4.52 17.86
N PRO A 187 14.93 -4.26 18.92
CA PRO A 187 15.06 -5.17 20.06
C PRO A 187 13.80 -5.34 20.89
N THR A 188 12.84 -4.43 20.76
CA THR A 188 11.63 -4.39 21.58
C THR A 188 10.43 -4.99 20.84
N THR A 189 10.41 -4.88 19.52
CA THR A 189 9.25 -5.24 18.67
C THR A 189 9.57 -6.23 17.57
N GLY A 190 10.84 -6.63 17.40
CA GLY A 190 11.31 -7.51 16.32
C GLY A 190 11.09 -6.94 14.92
N GLN A 191 10.74 -5.65 14.80
CA GLN A 191 10.42 -5.04 13.51
C GLN A 191 11.68 -4.74 12.71
N ILE A 192 11.60 -5.01 11.41
CA ILE A 192 12.68 -4.71 10.48
C ILE A 192 12.65 -3.23 10.11
N SER A 193 13.83 -2.60 10.11
CA SER A 193 14.06 -1.28 9.55
C SER A 193 15.35 -1.28 8.72
N TYR A 194 15.52 -0.22 7.93
CA TYR A 194 16.76 0.08 7.24
C TYR A 194 17.28 1.41 7.76
N SER A 195 18.45 1.39 8.37
CA SER A 195 19.11 2.58 8.91
C SER A 195 20.07 3.13 7.87
N TYR A 196 19.86 4.38 7.48
CA TYR A 196 20.66 5.06 6.47
C TYR A 196 22.04 5.42 7.03
N CYS A 197 23.09 5.17 6.26
CA CYS A 197 24.47 5.50 6.58
C CYS A 197 25.04 6.42 5.51
N GLU A 198 25.45 7.63 5.89
CA GLU A 198 26.03 8.64 4.98
C GLU A 198 27.51 8.40 4.73
N ALA A 199 27.82 7.28 4.06
CA ALA A 199 29.18 6.89 3.70
C ALA A 199 29.16 6.04 2.40
N PRO A 200 30.29 5.92 1.69
CA PRO A 200 30.40 4.98 0.58
C PRO A 200 30.44 3.52 1.06
N LEU A 201 30.07 2.58 0.19
CA LEU A 201 30.31 1.16 0.42
C LEU A 201 31.81 0.85 0.27
N THR A 202 32.37 0.13 1.23
CA THR A 202 33.80 -0.25 1.27
C THR A 202 33.99 -1.76 1.15
N HIS A 203 35.21 -2.19 0.83
CA HIS A 203 35.56 -3.62 0.78
C HIS A 203 35.24 -4.34 2.09
N ASP A 204 35.54 -3.73 3.25
CA ASP A 204 35.28 -4.31 4.57
C ASP A 204 33.77 -4.50 4.84
N LEU A 205 32.95 -3.51 4.48
CA LEU A 205 31.49 -3.61 4.61
C LEU A 205 30.94 -4.76 3.76
N ILE A 206 31.39 -4.89 2.52
CA ILE A 206 30.98 -6.01 1.66
C ILE A 206 31.46 -7.35 2.24
N ALA A 207 32.69 -7.43 2.77
CA ALA A 207 33.18 -8.64 3.40
C ALA A 207 32.31 -9.05 4.60
N SER A 208 32.00 -8.13 5.51
CA SER A 208 31.08 -8.39 6.64
C SER A 208 29.68 -8.77 6.19
N HIS A 209 29.19 -8.19 5.10
CA HIS A 209 27.91 -8.57 4.50
C HIS A 209 27.90 -10.01 3.98
N LEU A 210 28.92 -10.38 3.19
CA LEU A 210 29.09 -11.72 2.66
C LEU A 210 29.30 -12.75 3.79
N LEU A 211 30.00 -12.40 4.87
CA LEU A 211 30.13 -13.27 6.04
C LEU A 211 28.81 -13.41 6.83
N GLY A 212 27.83 -12.54 6.59
CA GLY A 212 26.54 -12.52 7.26
C GLY A 212 26.53 -11.70 8.56
N GLU A 213 27.63 -11.03 8.90
CA GLU A 213 27.77 -10.24 10.11
C GLU A 213 26.83 -9.02 10.08
N ILE A 214 26.72 -8.39 8.91
CA ILE A 214 25.78 -7.29 8.62
C ILE A 214 24.94 -7.60 7.39
N THR A 215 23.85 -6.85 7.21
CA THR A 215 22.97 -7.00 6.04
C THR A 215 22.82 -5.67 5.36
N LEU A 216 23.50 -5.50 4.24
CA LEU A 216 23.54 -4.26 3.50
C LEU A 216 22.41 -4.18 2.48
N ALA A 217 21.93 -2.97 2.28
CA ALA A 217 21.08 -2.60 1.17
C ALA A 217 21.65 -1.36 0.47
N GLY A 218 21.67 -1.39 -0.86
CA GLY A 218 22.18 -0.31 -1.70
C GLY A 218 21.05 0.57 -2.23
N TYR A 219 21.33 1.85 -2.45
CA TYR A 219 20.45 2.76 -3.19
C TYR A 219 20.86 2.71 -4.67
N PRO A 220 20.05 2.15 -5.59
CA PRO A 220 20.51 1.94 -6.97
C PRO A 220 20.67 3.23 -7.78
N LEU A 221 19.96 4.31 -7.41
CA LEU A 221 19.98 5.59 -8.12
C LEU A 221 21.22 6.40 -7.76
N ARG A 222 21.97 6.80 -8.77
CA ARG A 222 23.15 7.67 -8.65
C ARG A 222 22.76 9.14 -8.67
N SER A 223 23.67 10.00 -8.24
CA SER A 223 23.50 11.47 -8.27
C SER A 223 23.19 12.04 -9.67
N ASP A 224 23.61 11.36 -10.74
CA ASP A 224 23.36 11.71 -12.14
C ASP A 224 22.09 11.07 -12.73
N ASN A 225 21.21 10.51 -11.90
CA ASN A 225 20.00 9.78 -12.28
C ASN A 225 20.23 8.53 -13.14
N THR A 226 21.38 7.88 -13.00
CA THR A 226 21.67 6.59 -13.65
C THR A 226 21.65 5.43 -12.66
N GLU A 227 21.44 4.22 -13.18
CA GLU A 227 21.53 2.97 -12.41
C GLU A 227 22.41 1.97 -13.18
N GLN A 228 23.09 1.09 -12.46
CA GLN A 228 23.91 0.01 -13.05
C GLN A 228 23.26 -1.37 -12.98
N TYR A 229 22.18 -1.49 -12.22
CA TYR A 229 21.44 -2.73 -12.08
C TYR A 229 19.96 -2.43 -11.83
N ALA A 230 19.11 -3.41 -12.16
CA ALA A 230 17.71 -3.42 -11.81
C ALA A 230 17.29 -4.87 -11.58
N ALA A 231 16.14 -5.08 -10.93
CA ALA A 231 15.63 -6.42 -10.73
C ALA A 231 14.11 -6.53 -10.85
N LEU A 232 13.63 -7.76 -10.99
CA LEU A 232 12.23 -8.14 -10.84
C LEU A 232 12.11 -9.05 -9.62
N SER A 233 11.18 -8.76 -8.72
CA SER A 233 10.84 -9.65 -7.61
C SER A 233 9.58 -10.43 -7.95
N VAL A 234 9.64 -11.74 -7.73
CA VAL A 234 8.54 -12.69 -7.83
C VAL A 234 8.16 -13.10 -6.42
N ASN A 235 6.96 -12.70 -5.99
CA ASN A 235 6.48 -12.87 -4.63
C ASN A 235 5.15 -13.61 -4.60
N ILE A 236 4.81 -14.18 -3.43
CA ILE A 236 3.43 -14.56 -3.12
C ILE A 236 2.63 -13.27 -2.87
N GLN A 237 1.40 -13.19 -3.36
CA GLN A 237 0.50 -12.08 -3.04
C GLN A 237 0.34 -11.93 -1.52
N PRO A 238 0.45 -10.70 -0.96
CA PRO A 238 0.38 -10.49 0.49
C PRO A 238 -0.85 -11.15 1.15
N GLY A 239 -2.05 -10.96 0.56
CA GLY A 239 -3.27 -11.58 1.10
C GLY A 239 -3.27 -13.11 1.06
N VAL A 240 -2.72 -13.71 0.00
CA VAL A 240 -2.62 -15.17 -0.11
C VAL A 240 -1.63 -15.72 0.91
N LEU A 241 -0.50 -15.05 1.11
CA LEU A 241 0.47 -15.43 2.14
C LEU A 241 -0.18 -15.37 3.53
N GLU A 242 -0.81 -14.24 3.86
CA GLU A 242 -1.51 -14.00 5.13
C GLU A 242 -2.54 -15.07 5.46
N ASP A 243 -3.39 -15.42 4.49
CA ASP A 243 -4.49 -16.39 4.69
C ASP A 243 -4.00 -17.84 4.86
N ASN A 244 -2.75 -18.13 4.47
CA ASN A 244 -2.21 -19.50 4.40
C ASN A 244 -1.01 -19.76 5.33
N LEU A 245 -0.69 -18.87 6.27
CA LEU A 245 0.43 -19.01 7.21
C LEU A 245 0.45 -20.35 7.98
N LYS A 246 -0.72 -20.92 8.30
CA LYS A 246 -0.83 -22.24 8.95
C LYS A 246 -0.61 -23.42 7.99
N ASN A 247 -0.81 -23.24 6.70
CA ASN A 247 -0.69 -24.28 5.68
C ASN A 247 0.73 -24.33 5.10
N LYS A 248 1.67 -24.83 5.90
CA LYS A 248 3.10 -24.92 5.52
C LYS A 248 3.33 -25.66 4.20
N GLY A 249 2.55 -26.71 3.92
CA GLY A 249 2.63 -27.46 2.66
C GLY A 249 2.24 -26.62 1.45
N TYR A 250 1.17 -25.83 1.56
CA TYR A 250 0.74 -24.92 0.49
C TYR A 250 1.72 -23.75 0.31
N LEU A 251 2.26 -23.18 1.38
CA LEU A 251 3.28 -22.14 1.28
C LEU A 251 4.59 -22.66 0.68
N ALA A 252 4.99 -23.89 0.98
CA ALA A 252 6.14 -24.52 0.32
C ALA A 252 5.88 -24.73 -1.18
N TYR A 253 4.66 -25.16 -1.54
CA TYR A 253 4.24 -25.23 -2.95
C TYR A 253 4.28 -23.87 -3.64
N LEU A 254 3.77 -22.80 -3.02
CA LEU A 254 3.83 -21.45 -3.57
C LEU A 254 5.26 -20.90 -3.65
N LYS A 255 6.14 -21.23 -2.70
CA LYS A 255 7.57 -20.92 -2.78
C LYS A 255 8.22 -21.60 -3.98
N GLU A 256 7.88 -22.85 -4.24
CA GLU A 256 8.36 -23.55 -5.45
C GLU A 256 7.83 -22.87 -6.72
N LYS A 257 6.57 -22.43 -6.72
CA LYS A 257 6.00 -21.67 -7.84
C LYS A 257 6.68 -20.32 -8.09
N THR A 258 7.07 -19.57 -7.05
CA THR A 258 7.84 -18.33 -7.26
C THR A 258 9.21 -18.63 -7.87
N LYS A 259 9.84 -19.74 -7.47
CA LYS A 259 11.10 -20.22 -8.06
C LYS A 259 10.92 -20.61 -9.54
N ASP A 260 9.94 -21.44 -9.84
CA ASP A 260 9.63 -21.87 -11.22
C ASP A 260 9.39 -20.66 -12.14
N HIS A 261 8.66 -19.67 -11.63
CA HIS A 261 8.35 -18.47 -12.38
C HIS A 261 9.60 -17.59 -12.60
N VAL A 262 10.46 -17.38 -11.59
CA VAL A 262 11.70 -16.62 -11.80
C VAL A 262 12.63 -17.30 -12.83
N LEU A 263 12.67 -18.64 -12.84
CA LEU A 263 13.43 -19.41 -13.83
C LEU A 263 12.80 -19.34 -15.22
N ALA A 264 11.46 -19.30 -15.32
CA ALA A 264 10.79 -19.03 -16.59
C ALA A 264 11.14 -17.63 -17.14
N LEU A 265 11.15 -16.60 -16.29
CA LEU A 265 11.59 -15.26 -16.67
C LEU A 265 13.05 -15.26 -17.12
N SER A 266 13.93 -15.97 -16.43
CA SER A 266 15.35 -16.13 -16.81
C SER A 266 15.51 -16.80 -18.19
N ARG A 267 14.76 -17.88 -18.46
CA ARG A 267 14.74 -18.55 -19.79
C ARG A 267 14.23 -17.63 -20.89
N CYS A 268 13.18 -16.84 -20.64
CA CYS A 268 12.70 -15.84 -21.59
C CYS A 268 13.76 -14.76 -21.85
N ALA A 269 14.48 -14.31 -20.82
CA ALA A 269 15.60 -13.38 -21.00
C ALA A 269 16.71 -13.97 -21.87
N GLN A 270 17.08 -15.25 -21.65
CA GLN A 270 18.06 -15.96 -22.47
C GLN A 270 17.63 -16.05 -23.94
N GLN A 271 16.36 -16.38 -24.23
CA GLN A 271 15.81 -16.40 -25.60
C GLN A 271 15.87 -15.02 -26.26
N LEU A 272 15.78 -13.95 -25.48
CA LEU A 272 15.91 -12.57 -25.94
C LEU A 272 17.37 -12.10 -26.05
N ASN A 273 18.35 -12.97 -25.79
CA ASN A 273 19.78 -12.68 -25.67
C ASN A 273 20.09 -11.62 -24.60
N LEU A 274 19.36 -11.64 -23.48
CA LEU A 274 19.54 -10.76 -22.34
C LEU A 274 20.12 -11.55 -21.16
N PRO A 275 21.32 -11.20 -20.66
CA PRO A 275 21.83 -11.80 -19.43
C PRO A 275 20.95 -11.37 -18.24
N ALA A 276 20.44 -12.36 -17.51
CA ALA A 276 19.61 -12.19 -16.32
C ALA A 276 19.96 -13.29 -15.31
N TYR A 277 19.94 -12.95 -14.02
CA TYR A 277 20.52 -13.79 -12.95
C TYR A 277 19.51 -14.01 -11.83
N PRO A 278 18.94 -15.22 -11.68
CA PRO A 278 17.98 -15.53 -10.63
C PRO A 278 18.66 -15.66 -9.26
N GLU A 279 17.98 -15.21 -8.22
CA GLU A 279 18.37 -15.22 -6.81
C GLU A 279 17.20 -15.76 -5.98
N ASP A 280 17.47 -16.70 -5.07
CA ASP A 280 16.59 -16.97 -3.94
C ASP A 280 16.98 -16.03 -2.81
N THR A 281 16.07 -15.15 -2.40
CA THR A 281 16.35 -14.19 -1.32
C THR A 281 16.28 -14.83 0.07
N GLY A 282 15.84 -16.10 0.15
CA GLY A 282 15.72 -16.88 1.36
C GLY A 282 14.30 -16.94 1.94
N TRP A 283 13.41 -16.04 1.52
CA TRP A 283 12.01 -15.99 1.96
C TRP A 283 11.06 -16.60 0.90
N TYR A 284 9.81 -16.12 0.84
CA TYR A 284 8.83 -16.32 -0.24
C TYR A 284 9.04 -15.35 -1.43
N GLU A 285 10.26 -14.82 -1.61
CA GLU A 285 10.65 -13.90 -2.69
C GLU A 285 11.82 -14.50 -3.49
N HIS A 286 11.65 -14.59 -4.81
CA HIS A 286 12.74 -14.82 -5.75
C HIS A 286 12.96 -13.59 -6.60
N ARG A 287 14.21 -13.31 -6.98
CA ARG A 287 14.57 -12.09 -7.71
C ARG A 287 15.32 -12.41 -8.99
N LEU A 288 15.05 -11.67 -10.06
CA LEU A 288 15.79 -11.74 -11.32
C LEU A 288 16.55 -10.45 -11.54
N TRP A 289 17.88 -10.52 -11.54
CA TRP A 289 18.76 -9.36 -11.72
C TRP A 289 19.12 -9.10 -13.18
N PHE A 290 19.20 -7.82 -13.53
CA PHE A 290 19.75 -7.31 -14.77
C PHE A 290 20.87 -6.32 -14.45
N PHE A 291 22.02 -6.47 -15.09
CA PHE A 291 23.17 -5.58 -14.92
C PHE A 291 23.46 -4.84 -16.22
N PHE A 292 23.83 -3.56 -16.15
CA PHE A 292 24.03 -2.69 -17.31
C PHE A 292 25.49 -2.29 -17.45
N ARG A 293 26.04 -2.38 -18.67
CA ARG A 293 27.48 -2.17 -18.90
C ARG A 293 27.92 -0.74 -18.61
N ASN A 294 27.06 0.22 -18.95
CA ASN A 294 27.24 1.63 -18.65
C ASN A 294 26.14 2.07 -17.70
N PRO A 295 26.42 2.99 -16.75
CA PRO A 295 25.37 3.65 -15.99
C PRO A 295 24.30 4.18 -16.96
N THR A 296 23.08 3.70 -16.79
CA THR A 296 21.98 3.96 -17.73
C THR A 296 20.91 4.77 -17.02
N HIS A 297 20.45 5.85 -17.65
CA HIS A 297 19.41 6.71 -17.10
C HIS A 297 18.19 5.88 -16.67
N PHE A 298 17.71 6.06 -15.42
CA PHE A 298 16.70 5.19 -14.81
C PHE A 298 15.41 5.05 -15.63
N LEU A 299 14.96 6.13 -16.31
CA LEU A 299 13.80 6.06 -17.21
C LEU A 299 13.97 5.08 -18.39
N LYS A 300 15.20 4.91 -18.91
CA LYS A 300 15.47 3.93 -19.98
C LYS A 300 15.42 2.51 -19.42
N ILE A 301 15.92 2.29 -18.20
CA ILE A 301 15.82 1.02 -17.49
C ILE A 301 14.35 0.68 -17.20
N LYS A 302 13.57 1.64 -16.73
CA LYS A 302 12.12 1.48 -16.53
C LYS A 302 11.41 1.05 -17.81
N ARG A 303 11.69 1.71 -18.95
CA ARG A 303 11.14 1.32 -20.26
C ARG A 303 11.57 -0.08 -20.69
N PHE A 304 12.83 -0.43 -20.44
CA PHE A 304 13.36 -1.77 -20.72
C PHE A 304 12.64 -2.85 -19.90
N ILE A 305 12.50 -2.64 -18.59
CA ILE A 305 11.80 -3.56 -17.69
C ILE A 305 10.33 -3.70 -18.09
N THR A 306 9.65 -2.59 -18.41
CA THR A 306 8.28 -2.64 -18.92
C THR A 306 8.21 -3.47 -20.21
N ALA A 307 9.04 -3.17 -21.21
CA ALA A 307 9.05 -3.89 -22.49
C ALA A 307 9.43 -5.38 -22.34
N PHE A 308 10.21 -5.74 -21.32
CA PHE A 308 10.50 -7.13 -20.97
C PHE A 308 9.26 -7.81 -20.37
N LEU A 309 8.61 -7.18 -19.39
CA LEU A 309 7.40 -7.69 -18.75
C LEU A 309 6.24 -7.91 -19.75
N GLU A 310 6.21 -7.19 -20.87
CA GLU A 310 5.23 -7.40 -21.95
C GLU A 310 5.43 -8.68 -22.76
N LYS A 311 6.62 -9.29 -22.69
CA LYS A 311 7.02 -10.45 -23.53
C LYS A 311 7.16 -11.75 -22.75
N VAL A 312 6.99 -11.70 -21.44
CA VAL A 312 7.13 -12.85 -20.55
C VAL A 312 5.76 -13.39 -20.15
N PRO A 313 5.67 -14.67 -19.76
CA PRO A 313 4.42 -15.23 -19.27
C PRO A 313 3.90 -14.46 -18.06
N LEU A 314 2.57 -14.32 -17.98
CA LEU A 314 1.92 -13.79 -16.79
C LEU A 314 2.15 -14.73 -15.60
N PRO A 315 2.28 -14.20 -14.38
CA PRO A 315 2.35 -15.03 -13.18
C PRO A 315 1.05 -15.79 -12.95
N ASP A 316 1.15 -16.91 -12.23
CA ASP A 316 -0.01 -17.57 -11.60
C ASP A 316 -0.77 -16.55 -10.73
N GLY A 317 -2.10 -16.70 -10.63
CA GLY A 317 -2.97 -15.75 -9.92
C GLY A 317 -2.63 -15.56 -8.44
N ASN A 318 -1.86 -16.45 -7.83
CA ASN A 318 -1.37 -16.34 -6.45
C ASN A 318 -0.04 -15.57 -6.31
N LEU A 319 0.62 -15.24 -7.42
CA LEU A 319 1.94 -14.61 -7.43
C LEU A 319 1.84 -13.16 -7.92
N THR A 320 2.86 -12.37 -7.57
CA THR A 320 3.08 -11.04 -8.14
C THR A 320 4.49 -10.95 -8.71
N VAL A 321 4.62 -10.23 -9.83
CA VAL A 321 5.92 -9.84 -10.38
C VAL A 321 6.01 -8.33 -10.30
N GLU A 322 6.94 -7.83 -9.51
CA GLU A 322 7.12 -6.40 -9.26
C GLU A 322 8.52 -5.95 -9.66
N PRO A 323 8.65 -4.81 -10.38
CA PRO A 323 9.96 -4.26 -10.66
C PRO A 323 10.58 -3.64 -9.40
N VAL A 324 11.80 -4.07 -9.09
CA VAL A 324 12.64 -3.48 -8.05
C VAL A 324 13.39 -2.28 -8.63
N LEU A 325 12.65 -1.19 -8.83
CA LEU A 325 13.20 0.10 -9.25
C LEU A 325 13.77 0.89 -8.06
N ALA A 326 14.74 1.76 -8.33
CA ALA A 326 15.42 2.57 -7.31
C ALA A 326 14.49 3.55 -6.58
N THR A 327 13.38 3.93 -7.20
CA THR A 327 12.44 4.93 -6.69
C THR A 327 11.07 4.32 -6.42
N LYS A 328 10.43 4.78 -5.35
CA LYS A 328 9.01 4.57 -5.05
C LYS A 328 8.28 5.91 -5.09
N PRO A 329 7.12 6.01 -5.74
CA PRO A 329 6.34 7.25 -5.72
C PRO A 329 5.81 7.54 -4.32
N VAL A 330 5.96 8.78 -3.86
CA VAL A 330 5.41 9.30 -2.59
C VAL A 330 4.81 10.68 -2.84
N GLY A 331 3.49 10.81 -2.73
CA GLY A 331 2.81 12.08 -2.98
C GLY A 331 2.93 12.51 -4.45
N ILE A 332 3.65 13.62 -4.69
CA ILE A 332 3.94 14.20 -6.02
C ILE A 332 5.40 13.92 -6.45
N GLY A 333 6.22 13.37 -5.55
CA GLY A 333 7.63 13.05 -5.82
C GLY A 333 7.93 11.56 -5.75
N TRP A 334 9.21 11.25 -5.71
CA TRP A 334 9.72 9.91 -5.46
C TRP A 334 10.63 9.95 -4.23
N VAL A 335 10.63 8.86 -3.49
CA VAL A 335 11.70 8.57 -2.53
C VAL A 335 12.51 7.42 -3.09
N GLU A 336 13.82 7.51 -2.97
CA GLU A 336 14.65 6.35 -3.20
C GLU A 336 14.33 5.28 -2.14
N ARG A 337 14.42 4.03 -2.54
CA ARG A 337 14.34 2.90 -1.61
C ARG A 337 15.64 2.09 -1.66
N PRO A 338 16.13 1.62 -0.51
CA PRO A 338 17.24 0.71 -0.50
C PRO A 338 16.79 -0.67 -1.01
N THR A 339 17.66 -1.35 -1.74
CA THR A 339 17.49 -2.74 -2.21
C THR A 339 18.50 -3.62 -1.49
N MET A 340 18.04 -4.64 -0.77
CA MET A 340 18.92 -5.59 -0.09
C MET A 340 19.88 -6.22 -1.09
N LEU A 341 21.17 -6.18 -0.77
CA LEU A 341 22.23 -6.76 -1.60
C LEU A 341 22.23 -8.29 -1.43
N PRO A 342 22.55 -9.05 -2.50
CA PRO A 342 22.49 -10.50 -2.48
C PRO A 342 23.67 -11.10 -1.70
N LEU A 343 23.61 -12.41 -1.42
CA LEU A 343 24.62 -13.20 -0.69
C LEU A 343 24.75 -12.90 0.81
N GLY A 344 24.09 -11.86 1.32
CA GLY A 344 23.97 -11.63 2.76
C GLY A 344 22.97 -12.54 3.46
N VAL A 345 22.88 -12.39 4.78
CA VAL A 345 21.89 -13.07 5.63
C VAL A 345 20.81 -12.07 6.01
N HIS A 346 19.54 -12.35 5.73
CA HIS A 346 18.45 -11.45 6.09
C HIS A 346 18.17 -11.53 7.61
N LYS A 347 18.35 -10.43 8.35
CA LYS A 347 18.34 -10.43 9.83
C LYS A 347 17.05 -10.92 10.45
N ALA A 348 15.91 -10.69 9.80
CA ALA A 348 14.62 -11.09 10.35
C ALA A 348 14.30 -12.58 10.16
N THR A 349 14.88 -13.21 9.15
CA THR A 349 14.50 -14.56 8.68
C THR A 349 15.64 -15.55 8.90
N LEU A 350 16.86 -15.03 9.06
CA LEU A 350 18.13 -15.73 9.17
C LEU A 350 18.51 -16.54 7.93
N TYR A 351 17.76 -16.37 6.83
CA TYR A 351 18.10 -17.00 5.56
C TYR A 351 19.17 -16.22 4.82
N ARG A 352 20.04 -16.98 4.15
CA ARG A 352 21.04 -16.44 3.23
C ARG A 352 20.46 -16.37 1.82
N SER A 353 20.64 -15.21 1.20
CA SER A 353 20.36 -15.05 -0.23
C SER A 353 21.41 -15.79 -1.06
N LEU A 354 21.01 -16.45 -2.14
CA LEU A 354 21.89 -17.22 -3.03
C LEU A 354 21.48 -17.05 -4.49
N PHE A 355 22.46 -16.89 -5.38
CA PHE A 355 22.19 -17.00 -6.82
C PHE A 355 21.90 -18.44 -7.21
N LEU A 356 21.01 -18.60 -8.18
CA LEU A 356 20.55 -19.89 -8.67
C LEU A 356 21.14 -20.23 -10.04
N ASP A 357 21.30 -21.52 -10.29
CA ASP A 357 21.64 -22.08 -11.59
C ASP A 357 20.40 -22.24 -12.49
N GLY A 358 20.58 -22.81 -13.69
CA GLY A 358 19.49 -23.04 -14.64
C GLY A 358 18.41 -24.02 -14.16
N ASP A 359 18.73 -24.86 -13.18
CA ASP A 359 17.83 -25.86 -12.58
C ASP A 359 17.19 -25.34 -11.28
N GLY A 360 17.47 -24.09 -10.89
CA GLY A 360 16.94 -23.48 -9.66
C GLY A 360 17.64 -23.91 -8.38
N ARG A 361 18.82 -24.52 -8.47
CA ARG A 361 19.65 -24.89 -7.31
C ARG A 361 20.62 -23.76 -7.00
N PRO A 362 21.04 -23.58 -5.73
CA PRO A 362 22.07 -22.62 -5.41
C PRO A 362 23.37 -22.90 -6.17
N GLU A 363 23.93 -21.89 -6.82
CA GLU A 363 25.24 -21.97 -7.46
C GLU A 363 26.31 -22.37 -6.44
N GLY A 364 27.08 -23.42 -6.74
CA GLY A 364 28.02 -23.99 -5.77
C GLY A 364 29.09 -23.00 -5.30
N GLU A 365 29.76 -22.33 -6.25
CA GLU A 365 30.81 -21.34 -5.96
C GLU A 365 30.32 -19.91 -6.23
N GLN A 366 29.42 -19.40 -5.38
CA GLN A 366 28.76 -18.09 -5.52
C GLN A 366 29.73 -16.93 -5.86
N LEU A 367 30.88 -16.83 -5.18
CA LEU A 367 31.85 -15.74 -5.45
C LEU A 367 32.53 -15.86 -6.82
N LYS A 368 32.76 -17.09 -7.30
CA LYS A 368 33.25 -17.31 -8.68
C LYS A 368 32.13 -17.10 -9.69
N TYR A 369 30.88 -17.37 -9.32
CA TYR A 369 29.72 -17.10 -10.17
C TYR A 369 29.57 -15.61 -10.48
N LEU A 370 29.84 -14.71 -9.52
CA LEU A 370 29.84 -13.26 -9.77
C LEU A 370 30.78 -12.85 -10.92
N LYS A 371 31.91 -13.54 -11.11
CA LYS A 371 32.85 -13.30 -12.23
C LYS A 371 32.23 -13.62 -13.60
N LYS A 372 31.22 -14.49 -13.65
CA LYS A 372 30.53 -14.91 -14.88
C LYS A 372 29.38 -13.97 -15.26
N ILE A 373 29.02 -13.03 -14.39
CA ILE A 373 27.92 -12.08 -14.65
C ILE A 373 28.28 -11.15 -15.80
N ARG A 374 27.49 -11.21 -16.86
CA ARG A 374 27.58 -10.39 -18.06
C ARG A 374 26.62 -9.22 -17.93
N LYS A 375 27.06 -8.05 -18.39
CA LYS A 375 26.26 -6.83 -18.39
C LYS A 375 25.60 -6.59 -19.75
N ILE A 376 24.36 -6.13 -19.73
CA ILE A 376 23.56 -5.73 -20.89
C ILE A 376 24.19 -4.50 -21.56
N THR A 377 24.31 -4.53 -22.88
CA THR A 377 24.85 -3.41 -23.66
C THR A 377 23.78 -2.35 -23.96
N PRO A 378 24.15 -1.07 -24.14
CA PRO A 378 23.20 -0.02 -24.51
C PRO A 378 22.40 -0.32 -25.79
N LYS A 379 23.02 -1.01 -26.76
CA LYS A 379 22.38 -1.42 -28.02
C LYS A 379 21.22 -2.40 -27.77
N ALA A 380 21.42 -3.39 -26.89
CA ALA A 380 20.38 -4.35 -26.52
C ALA A 380 19.18 -3.66 -25.82
N ILE A 381 19.43 -2.64 -24.99
CA ILE A 381 18.37 -1.83 -24.37
C ILE A 381 17.57 -1.10 -25.46
N GLN A 382 18.25 -0.43 -26.39
CA GLN A 382 17.61 0.39 -27.42
C GLN A 382 16.76 -0.43 -28.40
N GLU A 383 17.27 -1.59 -28.83
CA GLU A 383 16.53 -2.52 -29.72
C GLU A 383 15.23 -3.03 -29.10
N ARG A 384 15.19 -3.20 -27.76
CA ARG A 384 14.02 -3.69 -27.04
C ARG A 384 13.04 -2.60 -26.66
N CYS A 385 13.52 -1.37 -26.43
CA CYS A 385 12.68 -0.19 -26.26
C CYS A 385 12.05 0.33 -27.58
N ARG A 386 12.40 -0.26 -28.72
CA ARG A 386 11.90 0.09 -30.07
C ARG A 386 10.66 -0.70 -30.51
N THR A 387 10.11 -1.59 -29.68
CA THR A 387 8.87 -2.28 -30.05
C THR A 387 7.69 -1.30 -30.09
N ARG A 388 7.20 -1.11 -31.32
CA ARG A 388 5.86 -0.62 -31.69
C ARG A 388 4.80 -1.19 -30.76
N SER A 389 3.85 -0.34 -30.42
CA SER A 389 2.51 -0.65 -29.89
C SER A 389 2.02 -2.01 -30.39
N VAL A 390 1.74 -2.90 -29.43
CA VAL A 390 1.13 -4.20 -29.69
C VAL A 390 -0.26 -3.93 -30.28
N ASN A 391 -0.49 -4.36 -31.52
CA ASN A 391 -1.85 -4.52 -32.04
C ASN A 391 -2.52 -5.64 -31.25
N VAL A 392 -3.44 -5.28 -30.36
CA VAL A 392 -4.21 -6.25 -29.59
C VAL A 392 -5.47 -6.60 -30.36
N ILE A 393 -5.47 -7.77 -30.99
CA ILE A 393 -6.63 -8.31 -31.70
C ILE A 393 -7.77 -8.47 -30.66
N GLY A 394 -8.85 -7.71 -30.81
CA GLY A 394 -10.07 -7.80 -30.00
C GLY A 394 -10.26 -6.72 -28.91
N LEU A 395 -9.26 -5.89 -28.59
CA LEU A 395 -9.46 -4.79 -27.62
C LEU A 395 -10.18 -3.59 -28.22
N ASP A 396 -9.94 -3.29 -29.49
CA ASP A 396 -10.64 -2.21 -30.18
C ASP A 396 -12.16 -2.48 -30.24
N ALA A 397 -12.57 -3.74 -30.44
CA ALA A 397 -13.99 -4.14 -30.40
C ALA A 397 -14.62 -3.92 -29.01
N LYS A 398 -13.93 -4.34 -27.93
CA LYS A 398 -14.39 -4.07 -26.54
C LYS A 398 -14.48 -2.57 -26.22
N MET A 399 -13.62 -1.76 -26.83
CA MET A 399 -13.62 -0.31 -26.65
C MET A 399 -14.77 0.35 -27.44
N GLU A 400 -15.11 -0.17 -28.63
CA GLU A 400 -16.26 0.26 -29.42
C GLU A 400 -17.60 -0.04 -28.69
N ASP A 401 -17.65 -1.12 -27.91
CA ASP A 401 -18.81 -1.49 -27.08
C ASP A 401 -19.01 -0.59 -25.84
N MET A 402 -18.06 0.30 -25.51
CA MET A 402 -18.20 1.20 -24.36
C MET A 402 -19.27 2.28 -24.59
N PRO A 403 -20.00 2.70 -23.53
CA PRO A 403 -21.04 3.70 -23.67
C PRO A 403 -20.49 5.05 -24.11
N TYR A 404 -21.30 5.79 -24.86
CA TYR A 404 -21.07 7.23 -25.06
C TYR A 404 -21.15 7.94 -23.69
N PRO A 405 -20.21 8.83 -23.33
CA PRO A 405 -19.19 9.45 -24.19
C PRO A 405 -17.81 8.78 -24.23
N VAL A 406 -17.60 7.68 -23.51
CA VAL A 406 -16.26 7.08 -23.30
C VAL A 406 -15.70 6.47 -24.56
N SER A 407 -16.52 5.81 -25.39
CA SER A 407 -16.10 5.28 -26.70
C SER A 407 -15.59 6.38 -27.65
N THR A 408 -16.27 7.53 -27.69
CA THR A 408 -15.82 8.68 -28.50
C THR A 408 -14.53 9.29 -27.97
N LEU A 409 -14.39 9.39 -26.64
CA LEU A 409 -13.18 9.90 -26.01
C LEU A 409 -11.96 9.02 -26.34
N ALA A 410 -12.10 7.70 -26.21
CA ALA A 410 -11.05 6.76 -26.51
C ALA A 410 -10.72 6.75 -28.02
N GLY A 411 -11.72 6.84 -28.90
CA GLY A 411 -11.50 6.93 -30.35
C GLY A 411 -10.74 8.19 -30.79
N LYS A 412 -10.89 9.32 -30.08
CA LYS A 412 -10.28 10.61 -30.45
C LYS A 412 -9.02 10.97 -29.67
N CYS A 413 -8.79 10.38 -28.49
CA CYS A 413 -7.61 10.64 -27.68
C CYS A 413 -6.72 9.38 -27.58
N ALA A 414 -5.62 9.37 -28.34
CA ALA A 414 -4.68 8.25 -28.39
C ALA A 414 -4.10 7.86 -27.01
N ILE A 415 -3.97 8.82 -26.08
CA ILE A 415 -3.49 8.55 -24.73
C ILE A 415 -4.54 7.81 -23.90
N VAL A 416 -5.78 8.29 -23.89
CA VAL A 416 -6.87 7.63 -23.14
C VAL A 416 -7.09 6.22 -23.70
N LYS A 417 -7.05 6.06 -25.03
CA LYS A 417 -7.09 4.76 -25.71
C LYS A 417 -6.04 3.79 -25.15
N GLU A 418 -4.77 4.20 -25.13
CA GLU A 418 -3.68 3.33 -24.71
C GLU A 418 -3.76 2.95 -23.22
N LEU A 419 -4.26 3.85 -22.37
CA LEU A 419 -4.51 3.55 -20.96
C LEU A 419 -5.64 2.52 -20.77
N ILE A 420 -6.72 2.62 -21.55
CA ILE A 420 -7.81 1.65 -21.54
C ILE A 420 -7.32 0.30 -22.06
N HIS A 421 -6.55 0.27 -23.16
CA HIS A 421 -5.95 -0.96 -23.69
C HIS A 421 -5.07 -1.65 -22.66
N LYS A 422 -4.22 -0.89 -21.96
CA LYS A 422 -3.37 -1.41 -20.90
C LYS A 422 -4.17 -2.04 -19.76
N ALA A 423 -5.27 -1.41 -19.35
CA ALA A 423 -6.16 -1.94 -18.32
C ALA A 423 -6.86 -3.23 -18.77
N PHE A 424 -7.45 -3.24 -19.97
CA PHE A 424 -8.12 -4.42 -20.53
C PHE A 424 -7.18 -5.58 -20.81
N ALA A 425 -5.90 -5.32 -21.03
CA ALA A 425 -4.86 -6.35 -21.14
C ALA A 425 -4.49 -7.00 -19.78
N GLY A 426 -5.21 -6.69 -18.70
CA GLY A 426 -4.97 -7.28 -17.37
C GLY A 426 -3.75 -6.70 -16.64
N ARG A 427 -3.26 -5.53 -17.07
CA ARG A 427 -2.03 -4.93 -16.53
C ARG A 427 -2.36 -3.90 -15.47
N VAL A 428 -1.50 -3.81 -14.46
CA VAL A 428 -1.61 -2.78 -13.41
C VAL A 428 -1.32 -1.40 -14.00
N LEU A 429 -2.26 -0.47 -13.80
CA LEU A 429 -2.05 0.94 -14.10
C LEU A 429 -1.32 1.65 -12.96
N ARG A 430 -0.37 2.51 -13.31
CA ARG A 430 0.31 3.40 -12.37
C ARG A 430 -0.66 4.42 -11.80
N ARG A 431 -0.29 5.05 -10.68
CA ARG A 431 -1.13 6.07 -10.05
C ARG A 431 -1.44 7.24 -11.00
N GLU A 432 -0.45 7.71 -11.74
CA GLU A 432 -0.60 8.84 -12.69
C GLU A 432 -1.58 8.47 -13.81
N GLU A 433 -1.47 7.24 -14.34
CA GLU A 433 -2.35 6.69 -15.36
C GLU A 433 -3.80 6.58 -14.85
N LYS A 434 -3.98 6.13 -13.60
CA LYS A 434 -5.29 6.11 -12.94
C LYS A 434 -5.83 7.52 -12.75
N VAL A 435 -5.04 8.48 -12.28
CA VAL A 435 -5.45 9.89 -12.14
C VAL A 435 -5.97 10.43 -13.47
N ILE A 436 -5.29 10.13 -14.58
CA ILE A 436 -5.74 10.55 -15.91
C ILE A 436 -7.11 9.95 -16.24
N LEU A 437 -7.32 8.65 -16.03
CA LEU A 437 -8.63 8.02 -16.26
C LEU A 437 -9.74 8.59 -15.36
N PHE A 438 -9.46 8.82 -14.07
CA PHE A 438 -10.41 9.46 -13.16
C PHE A 438 -10.81 10.85 -13.65
N TYR A 439 -9.85 11.69 -14.04
CA TYR A 439 -10.10 13.07 -14.49
C TYR A 439 -10.41 13.20 -16.00
N THR A 440 -10.63 12.08 -16.68
CA THR A 440 -11.13 12.04 -18.06
C THR A 440 -12.39 11.18 -18.11
N VAL A 441 -12.26 9.85 -18.16
CA VAL A 441 -13.37 8.89 -18.15
C VAL A 441 -14.32 9.14 -16.98
N GLY A 442 -13.81 9.34 -15.75
CA GLY A 442 -14.66 9.58 -14.58
C GLY A 442 -15.41 10.93 -14.59
N ILE A 443 -15.00 11.91 -15.40
CA ILE A 443 -15.77 13.15 -15.59
C ILE A 443 -16.73 13.02 -16.77
N ALA A 444 -16.33 12.25 -17.79
CA ALA A 444 -17.12 12.00 -18.98
C ALA A 444 -18.35 11.14 -18.66
N ASP A 445 -18.19 10.13 -17.81
CA ASP A 445 -19.23 9.24 -17.31
C ASP A 445 -19.54 9.56 -15.83
N ARG A 446 -20.75 10.07 -15.57
CA ARG A 446 -21.16 10.58 -14.26
C ARG A 446 -21.59 9.48 -13.28
N ASP A 447 -21.91 8.31 -13.79
CA ASP A 447 -22.36 7.18 -12.97
C ASP A 447 -21.17 6.33 -12.51
N GLY A 448 -20.01 6.47 -13.19
CA GLY A 448 -18.75 5.82 -12.81
C GLY A 448 -18.59 4.40 -13.34
N ASP A 449 -19.65 3.84 -13.94
CA ASP A 449 -19.70 2.47 -14.45
C ASP A 449 -18.57 2.19 -15.46
N SER A 450 -18.29 3.12 -16.36
CA SER A 450 -17.22 2.97 -17.35
C SER A 450 -15.85 2.92 -16.68
N LEU A 451 -15.64 3.70 -15.63
CA LEU A 451 -14.38 3.72 -14.88
C LEU A 451 -14.18 2.40 -14.15
N HIS A 452 -15.25 1.85 -13.57
CA HIS A 452 -15.25 0.53 -12.92
C HIS A 452 -14.99 -0.59 -13.94
N CYS A 453 -15.70 -0.61 -15.06
CA CYS A 453 -15.52 -1.59 -16.15
C CYS A 453 -14.07 -1.62 -16.68
N ILE A 454 -13.46 -0.45 -16.90
CA ILE A 454 -12.07 -0.36 -17.35
C ILE A 454 -11.12 -0.91 -16.30
N LEU A 455 -11.28 -0.48 -15.05
CA LEU A 455 -10.34 -0.80 -13.98
C LEU A 455 -10.51 -2.21 -13.42
N GLU A 456 -11.67 -2.86 -13.56
CA GLU A 456 -11.93 -4.21 -13.04
C GLU A 456 -10.94 -5.26 -13.56
N ASN A 457 -10.44 -5.08 -14.78
CA ASN A 457 -9.43 -5.95 -15.38
C ASN A 457 -8.03 -5.75 -14.76
N CYS A 458 -7.80 -4.67 -14.00
CA CYS A 458 -6.52 -4.45 -13.35
C CYS A 458 -6.38 -5.33 -12.09
N PRO A 459 -5.24 -6.02 -11.88
CA PRO A 459 -5.03 -6.89 -10.72
C PRO A 459 -5.16 -6.20 -9.36
N ASP A 460 -4.94 -4.89 -9.30
CA ASP A 460 -5.01 -4.08 -8.08
C ASP A 460 -6.34 -3.33 -7.92
N TYR A 461 -7.37 -3.74 -8.66
CA TYR A 461 -8.71 -3.18 -8.56
C TYR A 461 -9.37 -3.53 -7.23
N HIS A 462 -10.06 -2.54 -6.66
CA HIS A 462 -10.89 -2.74 -5.48
C HIS A 462 -12.08 -1.79 -5.53
N TYR A 463 -13.27 -2.32 -5.77
CA TYR A 463 -14.50 -1.55 -5.97
C TYR A 463 -14.68 -0.42 -4.94
N ALA A 464 -14.68 -0.76 -3.65
CA ALA A 464 -14.89 0.24 -2.58
C ALA A 464 -13.80 1.33 -2.47
N LYS A 465 -12.60 1.13 -3.02
CA LYS A 465 -11.55 2.17 -3.05
C LYS A 465 -11.78 3.10 -4.25
N VAL A 466 -12.07 2.51 -5.42
CA VAL A 466 -12.36 3.24 -6.65
C VAL A 466 -13.61 4.11 -6.46
N GLU A 467 -14.67 3.52 -5.91
CA GLU A 467 -15.95 4.21 -5.65
C GLU A 467 -15.76 5.39 -4.69
N ARG A 468 -15.05 5.19 -3.57
CA ARG A 468 -14.74 6.29 -2.63
C ARG A 468 -13.92 7.41 -3.25
N GLN A 469 -13.05 7.10 -4.21
CA GLN A 469 -12.25 8.10 -4.91
C GLN A 469 -13.09 8.82 -5.97
N PHE A 470 -13.96 8.09 -6.66
CA PHE A 470 -14.90 8.62 -7.65
C PHE A 470 -15.88 9.61 -7.01
N GLN A 471 -16.45 9.26 -5.86
CA GLN A 471 -17.33 10.16 -5.08
C GLN A 471 -16.66 11.46 -4.61
N ARG A 472 -15.33 11.53 -4.62
CA ARG A 472 -14.53 12.71 -4.23
C ARG A 472 -13.98 13.48 -5.43
N LEU A 473 -14.24 12.99 -6.64
CA LEU A 473 -13.71 13.55 -7.87
C LEU A 473 -14.19 14.99 -8.06
N GLN A 474 -13.25 15.89 -8.30
CA GLN A 474 -13.55 17.30 -8.54
C GLN A 474 -13.90 17.52 -10.02
N PRO A 475 -14.82 18.46 -10.34
CA PRO A 475 -15.29 18.69 -11.71
C PRO A 475 -14.27 19.43 -12.60
N ASN A 476 -12.99 19.46 -12.21
CA ASN A 476 -11.92 20.13 -12.94
C ASN A 476 -11.15 19.09 -13.74
N PRO A 477 -11.39 18.96 -15.06
CA PRO A 477 -10.72 17.95 -15.86
C PRO A 477 -9.23 18.21 -15.97
N ILE A 478 -8.49 17.14 -16.19
CA ILE A 478 -7.05 17.23 -16.37
C ILE A 478 -6.73 17.85 -17.75
N SER A 479 -5.73 18.74 -17.79
CA SER A 479 -5.27 19.37 -19.03
C SER A 479 -4.34 18.45 -19.81
N CYS A 480 -4.30 18.57 -21.14
CA CYS A 480 -3.34 17.82 -21.98
C CYS A 480 -1.89 18.14 -21.63
N LEU A 481 -1.60 19.38 -21.19
CA LEU A 481 -0.28 19.75 -20.68
C LEU A 481 0.06 18.93 -19.42
N LYS A 482 -0.88 18.85 -18.48
CA LYS A 482 -0.67 18.07 -17.26
C LYS A 482 -0.53 16.58 -17.52
N ILE A 483 -1.27 16.03 -18.48
CA ILE A 483 -1.11 14.64 -18.93
C ILE A 483 0.32 14.39 -19.43
N ARG A 484 0.87 15.28 -20.26
CA ARG A 484 2.25 15.17 -20.77
C ARG A 484 3.29 15.24 -19.66
N GLU A 485 3.05 16.03 -18.61
CA GLU A 485 3.91 16.05 -17.42
C GLU A 485 3.83 14.74 -16.60
N LEU A 486 2.64 14.16 -16.48
CA LEU A 486 2.40 12.97 -15.66
C LEU A 486 2.90 11.67 -16.28
N ILE A 487 2.84 11.55 -17.60
CA ILE A 487 3.23 10.34 -18.35
C ILE A 487 4.04 10.70 -19.62
N PRO A 488 5.18 11.40 -19.48
CA PRO A 488 5.97 11.89 -20.61
C PRO A 488 6.43 10.76 -21.53
N GLU A 489 6.80 9.61 -20.96
CA GLU A 489 7.19 8.42 -21.71
C GLU A 489 6.08 7.88 -22.62
N LEU A 490 4.84 7.85 -22.13
CA LEU A 490 3.71 7.38 -22.93
C LEU A 490 3.40 8.42 -24.00
N THR A 491 3.26 9.70 -23.62
CA THR A 491 2.93 10.78 -24.58
C THR A 491 3.95 11.00 -25.69
N ALA A 492 5.23 10.66 -25.46
CA ALA A 492 6.25 10.68 -26.51
C ALA A 492 6.19 9.46 -27.44
N SER A 493 5.65 8.33 -26.95
CA SER A 493 5.55 7.08 -27.71
C SER A 493 4.27 6.95 -28.52
N VAL A 494 3.17 7.58 -28.08
CA VAL A 494 1.90 7.64 -28.79
C VAL A 494 1.81 8.98 -29.54
N GLY A 495 1.33 8.98 -30.79
CA GLY A 495 1.25 10.19 -31.64
C GLY A 495 0.22 11.25 -31.19
N CYS A 496 0.31 11.73 -29.94
CA CYS A 496 -0.63 12.67 -29.34
C CYS A 496 -0.42 14.11 -29.84
N ASN A 497 -1.14 14.49 -30.88
CA ASN A 497 -1.04 15.77 -31.59
C ASN A 497 -2.37 16.55 -31.66
N CYS A 498 -3.28 16.31 -30.71
CA CYS A 498 -4.60 16.94 -30.70
C CYS A 498 -4.53 18.48 -30.73
N ALA A 499 -5.33 19.09 -31.60
CA ALA A 499 -5.55 20.53 -31.68
C ALA A 499 -7.00 20.84 -31.31
N PHE A 500 -7.21 21.90 -30.51
CA PHE A 500 -8.52 22.30 -30.03
C PHE A 500 -8.77 23.78 -30.32
N ASP A 501 -10.04 24.14 -30.50
CA ASP A 501 -10.48 25.53 -30.45
C ASP A 501 -10.60 25.95 -28.98
N LEU A 502 -9.73 26.88 -28.56
CA LEU A 502 -9.60 27.32 -27.17
C LEU A 502 -10.28 28.67 -26.89
N ARG A 503 -11.13 29.16 -27.82
CA ARG A 503 -11.87 30.41 -27.62
C ARG A 503 -12.72 30.37 -26.34
N GLY A 504 -12.83 31.52 -25.68
CA GLY A 504 -13.56 31.67 -24.41
C GLY A 504 -12.82 31.11 -23.20
N GLY A 505 -11.48 31.19 -23.16
CA GLY A 505 -10.68 30.88 -21.96
C GLY A 505 -10.57 29.40 -21.57
N LYS A 506 -10.85 28.48 -22.50
CA LYS A 506 -10.72 27.02 -22.26
C LYS A 506 -9.26 26.58 -22.40
N TYR A 507 -8.90 25.51 -21.71
CA TYR A 507 -7.59 24.88 -21.84
C TYR A 507 -7.68 23.52 -22.54
N PRO A 508 -6.62 23.07 -23.24
CA PRO A 508 -6.58 21.76 -23.88
C PRO A 508 -6.85 20.64 -22.88
N SER A 509 -7.83 19.79 -23.16
CA SER A 509 -8.15 18.60 -22.36
C SER A 509 -8.74 17.52 -23.27
N PRO A 510 -8.54 16.21 -22.99
CA PRO A 510 -9.17 15.15 -23.77
C PRO A 510 -10.69 15.29 -23.86
N LEU A 511 -11.34 15.85 -22.84
CA LEU A 511 -12.80 16.00 -22.80
C LEU A 511 -13.36 16.96 -23.86
N LEU A 512 -12.53 17.84 -24.43
CA LEU A 512 -12.94 18.70 -25.56
C LEU A 512 -13.28 17.89 -26.82
N HIS A 513 -12.78 16.65 -26.97
CA HIS A 513 -13.16 15.77 -28.07
C HIS A 513 -14.61 15.29 -28.02
N VAL A 514 -15.22 15.37 -26.83
CA VAL A 514 -16.57 14.90 -26.54
C VAL A 514 -17.51 16.09 -26.37
N ASN A 515 -17.26 16.91 -25.36
CA ASN A 515 -18.18 17.97 -24.96
C ASN A 515 -17.40 19.16 -24.39
N PRO A 516 -17.38 20.31 -25.08
CA PRO A 516 -16.71 21.51 -24.62
C PRO A 516 -17.16 22.05 -23.26
N HIS A 517 -18.38 21.73 -22.79
CA HIS A 517 -18.88 22.15 -21.47
C HIS A 517 -18.30 21.35 -20.30
N LEU A 518 -17.63 20.24 -20.56
CA LEU A 518 -16.93 19.49 -19.51
C LEU A 518 -15.62 20.17 -19.09
N VAL A 519 -15.15 21.14 -19.87
CA VAL A 519 -13.96 21.95 -19.57
C VAL A 519 -14.43 23.36 -19.22
N PRO A 520 -14.41 23.74 -17.92
CA PRO A 520 -14.92 25.03 -17.48
C PRO A 520 -14.02 26.17 -17.98
N ALA A 521 -14.65 27.26 -18.42
CA ALA A 521 -13.98 28.53 -18.68
C ALA A 521 -14.22 29.53 -17.54
N ALA A 522 -13.24 30.37 -17.23
CA ALA A 522 -13.39 31.44 -16.24
C ALA A 522 -14.49 32.46 -16.61
N GLU A 523 -14.81 32.59 -17.90
CA GLU A 523 -15.75 33.56 -18.47
C GLU A 523 -17.21 33.03 -18.54
N GLU A 524 -17.45 31.73 -18.32
CA GLU A 524 -18.78 31.11 -18.37
C GLU A 524 -19.70 31.53 -17.18
N PHE A 525 -19.20 32.34 -16.24
CA PHE A 525 -19.96 32.90 -15.11
C PHE A 525 -20.70 34.21 -15.42
N LEU A 526 -20.49 34.82 -16.60
CA LEU A 526 -21.25 36.00 -17.03
C LEU A 526 -22.24 35.60 -18.14
N PRO A 527 -23.57 35.79 -17.95
CA PRO A 527 -24.53 35.47 -18.99
C PRO A 527 -24.44 36.48 -20.14
N ALA A 528 -24.36 36.00 -21.38
CA ALA A 528 -24.59 36.84 -22.55
C ALA A 528 -26.06 37.31 -22.56
N ALA A 529 -26.31 38.56 -22.94
CA ALA A 529 -27.63 39.21 -22.86
C ALA A 529 -28.76 38.48 -23.64
N ASN A 530 -28.41 37.67 -24.65
CA ASN A 530 -29.37 37.02 -25.56
C ASN A 530 -29.36 35.48 -25.48
N LEU A 531 -29.28 34.90 -24.28
CA LEU A 531 -29.36 33.45 -24.11
C LEU A 531 -30.81 32.92 -24.24
N PRO A 532 -31.04 31.77 -24.90
CA PRO A 532 -32.36 31.13 -24.95
C PRO A 532 -32.91 30.79 -23.56
N VAL A 533 -34.22 31.00 -23.34
CA VAL A 533 -34.87 30.84 -22.01
C VAL A 533 -34.60 29.48 -21.36
N ARG A 534 -34.61 28.40 -22.15
CA ARG A 534 -34.37 27.04 -21.64
C ARG A 534 -32.94 26.85 -21.14
N GLU A 535 -31.98 27.52 -21.78
CA GLU A 535 -30.57 27.52 -21.38
C GLU A 535 -30.37 28.34 -20.10
N VAL A 536 -30.99 29.53 -20.03
CA VAL A 536 -30.98 30.38 -18.83
C VAL A 536 -31.56 29.63 -17.63
N ALA A 537 -32.72 28.98 -17.80
CA ALA A 537 -33.36 28.20 -16.74
C ALA A 537 -32.48 27.04 -16.26
N ARG A 538 -31.83 26.32 -17.18
CA ARG A 538 -30.91 25.23 -16.83
C ARG A 538 -29.71 25.74 -16.02
N ARG A 539 -29.08 26.84 -16.45
CA ARG A 539 -27.95 27.45 -15.74
C ARG A 539 -28.36 27.97 -14.36
N TYR A 540 -29.52 28.61 -14.28
CA TYR A 540 -30.09 29.08 -13.02
C TYR A 540 -30.31 27.95 -12.01
N VAL A 541 -30.90 26.83 -12.43
CA VAL A 541 -31.13 25.67 -11.55
C VAL A 541 -29.80 25.10 -11.04
N ASN A 542 -28.78 25.02 -11.89
CA ASN A 542 -27.47 24.48 -11.49
C ASN A 542 -26.76 25.40 -10.48
N LEU A 543 -26.73 26.72 -10.73
CA LEU A 543 -26.18 27.70 -9.79
C LEU A 543 -26.95 27.72 -8.47
N ARG A 544 -28.28 27.56 -8.51
CA ARG A 544 -29.11 27.48 -7.32
C ARG A 544 -28.82 26.23 -6.49
N ARG A 545 -28.56 25.09 -7.14
CA ARG A 545 -28.13 23.85 -6.47
C ARG A 545 -26.77 24.02 -5.80
N GLN A 546 -25.79 24.58 -6.52
CA GLN A 546 -24.45 24.87 -5.99
C GLN A 546 -24.50 25.85 -4.80
N SER A 547 -25.32 26.90 -4.89
CA SER A 547 -25.55 27.84 -3.78
C SER A 547 -26.05 27.11 -2.54
N GLU A 548 -26.99 26.17 -2.71
CA GLU A 548 -27.57 25.41 -1.59
C GLU A 548 -26.57 24.43 -0.95
N GLU A 549 -25.68 23.84 -1.75
CA GLU A 549 -24.58 23.00 -1.26
C GLU A 549 -23.55 23.82 -0.48
N ILE A 550 -23.18 25.00 -0.99
CA ILE A 550 -22.26 25.94 -0.31
C ILE A 550 -22.88 26.41 1.01
N LYS A 551 -24.16 26.77 1.03
CA LYS A 551 -24.87 27.13 2.28
C LYS A 551 -24.84 25.99 3.30
N ARG A 552 -25.07 24.74 2.89
CA ARG A 552 -24.99 23.57 3.78
C ARG A 552 -23.57 23.32 4.29
N ALA A 553 -22.54 23.59 3.50
CA ALA A 553 -21.16 23.51 3.96
C ALA A 553 -20.82 24.64 4.94
N MET A 554 -21.29 25.87 4.68
CA MET A 554 -21.15 27.02 5.57
C MET A 554 -21.79 26.76 6.94
N MET A 555 -23.04 26.29 6.99
CA MET A 555 -23.72 25.94 8.25
C MET A 555 -22.93 24.92 9.10
N ARG A 556 -22.31 23.92 8.44
CA ARG A 556 -21.45 22.94 9.12
C ARG A 556 -20.20 23.60 9.71
N LEU A 557 -19.56 24.51 8.98
CA LEU A 557 -18.40 25.25 9.46
C LEU A 557 -18.77 26.21 10.59
N GLU A 558 -19.91 26.89 10.51
CA GLU A 558 -20.43 27.77 11.57
C GLU A 558 -20.70 27.01 12.87
N SER A 559 -21.25 25.79 12.80
CA SER A 559 -21.40 24.89 13.96
C SER A 559 -20.05 24.47 14.58
N VAL A 560 -19.02 24.29 13.75
CA VAL A 560 -17.66 24.02 14.25
C VAL A 560 -17.05 25.26 14.88
N LEU A 561 -17.18 26.42 14.23
CA LEU A 561 -16.70 27.70 14.74
C LEU A 561 -17.35 28.04 16.08
N ASP A 562 -18.66 27.83 16.23
CA ASP A 562 -19.36 28.13 17.47
C ASP A 562 -18.85 27.26 18.64
N ARG A 563 -18.69 25.95 18.39
CA ARG A 563 -18.08 25.04 19.37
C ARG A 563 -16.66 25.48 19.76
N GLN A 564 -15.85 25.91 18.80
CA GLN A 564 -14.47 26.34 19.06
C GLN A 564 -14.40 27.69 19.79
N PHE A 565 -15.24 28.65 19.42
CA PHE A 565 -15.31 29.97 20.07
C PHE A 565 -15.85 29.84 21.49
N SER A 566 -16.84 28.98 21.73
CA SER A 566 -17.34 28.63 23.06
C SER A 566 -16.26 27.95 23.91
N LYS A 567 -15.55 26.95 23.35
CA LYS A 567 -14.45 26.26 24.05
C LYS A 567 -13.30 27.20 24.44
N LYS A 568 -12.92 28.11 23.54
CA LYS A 568 -11.81 29.06 23.74
C LYS A 568 -12.24 30.36 24.43
N LYS A 569 -13.54 30.55 24.71
CA LYS A 569 -14.12 31.78 25.26
C LYS A 569 -13.72 33.05 24.50
N ILE A 570 -13.73 32.98 23.17
CA ILE A 570 -13.43 34.11 22.27
C ILE A 570 -14.66 34.47 21.44
N ASN A 571 -14.77 35.75 21.07
CA ASN A 571 -15.89 36.26 20.26
C ASN A 571 -15.47 36.85 18.91
N HIS A 572 -14.17 36.87 18.60
CA HIS A 572 -13.67 37.20 17.28
C HIS A 572 -12.30 36.54 17.03
N ILE A 573 -11.95 36.36 15.75
CA ILE A 573 -10.60 35.98 15.31
C ILE A 573 -10.23 36.82 14.09
N LYS A 574 -8.99 37.32 14.05
CA LYS A 574 -8.47 38.04 12.89
C LYS A 574 -7.73 37.08 11.97
N LEU A 575 -8.14 37.05 10.71
CA LEU A 575 -7.43 36.46 9.58
C LEU A 575 -6.84 37.63 8.76
N ARG A 576 -5.75 37.41 8.01
CA ARG A 576 -4.94 38.46 7.31
C ARG A 576 -5.66 39.80 7.11
N ASP A 577 -6.69 39.83 6.26
CA ASP A 577 -7.44 41.04 5.89
C ASP A 577 -8.92 41.02 6.35
N ILE A 578 -9.33 40.04 7.15
CA ILE A 578 -10.73 39.81 7.53
C ILE A 578 -10.83 39.43 9.01
N LYS A 579 -11.65 40.15 9.76
CA LYS A 579 -12.03 39.80 11.13
C LYS A 579 -13.34 39.04 11.11
N VAL A 580 -13.31 37.82 11.64
CA VAL A 580 -14.50 36.98 11.81
C VAL A 580 -15.01 37.18 13.23
N ARG A 581 -16.22 37.72 13.39
CA ARG A 581 -16.85 38.02 14.66
C ARG A 581 -18.06 37.11 14.88
N ARG A 582 -18.19 36.58 16.09
CA ARG A 582 -19.37 35.86 16.55
C ARG A 582 -20.29 36.83 17.28
N ILE A 583 -21.54 36.90 16.85
CA ILE A 583 -22.60 37.68 17.49
C ILE A 583 -23.66 36.71 17.97
N THR A 584 -23.95 36.74 19.26
CA THR A 584 -25.00 35.91 19.87
C THR A 584 -26.17 36.80 20.20
N GLU A 585 -27.25 36.67 19.44
CA GLU A 585 -28.55 37.28 19.75
C GLU A 585 -29.48 36.22 20.34
N LYS A 586 -30.53 36.65 21.05
CA LYS A 586 -31.28 35.92 22.08
C LYS A 586 -31.67 34.45 21.81
N ASP A 587 -31.62 33.95 20.58
CA ASP A 587 -31.78 32.52 20.22
C ASP A 587 -30.98 32.05 18.99
N HIS A 588 -30.04 32.84 18.46
CA HIS A 588 -29.25 32.44 17.29
C HIS A 588 -27.84 33.05 17.25
N THR A 589 -26.89 32.27 16.76
CA THR A 589 -25.51 32.71 16.52
C THR A 589 -25.36 33.18 15.09
N ARG A 590 -24.96 34.43 14.92
CA ARG A 590 -24.63 35.04 13.63
C ARG A 590 -23.12 35.27 13.53
N TRP A 591 -22.59 35.10 12.32
CA TRP A 591 -21.18 35.32 12.01
C TRP A 591 -21.05 36.55 11.10
N GLU A 592 -20.22 37.49 11.50
CA GLU A 592 -19.90 38.68 10.70
C GLU A 592 -18.46 38.65 10.22
N LEU A 593 -18.27 39.08 8.97
CA LEU A 593 -16.97 39.21 8.33
C LEU A 593 -16.73 40.70 8.06
N GLU A 594 -15.89 41.32 8.90
CA GLU A 594 -15.46 42.70 8.73
C GLU A 594 -14.12 42.69 7.97
N ARG A 595 -14.01 43.40 6.83
CA ARG A 595 -12.70 43.66 6.23
C ARG A 595 -11.91 44.59 7.16
N CYS A 596 -10.68 44.20 7.48
CA CYS A 596 -9.79 44.93 8.40
C CYS A 596 -9.11 46.13 7.73
#